data_AF-I1CHI8-F1
#
_entry.id   AF-I1CHI8-F1
#
_cell.length_a   1.000
_cell.length_b   1.000
_cell.length_c   1.000
_cell.angle_alpha   90.00
_cell.angle_beta   90.00
_cell.angle_gamma   90.00
#
_symmetry.space_group_name_H-M   'P 1'
#
loop_
_entity.id
_entity.type
_entity.pdbx_description
1 polymer ?
#
loop_
_entity_poly.entity_id
_entity_poly.type
_entity_poly.pdbx_seq_one_letter_code
_entity_poly.pdbx_strand_id
1 'polypeptide(L)'
;MHEHSDYNFCIHLLLQIKSIIKNQPHLFDDEIDSSEWDFVVKFWGVVTERLFHGTDLRLKWDDTHLTVHDTVSDLLLKVDLRILHDRVRQRYNIETDVGVFEAAEEEPVNAKYVGDRCKVMIESKAVIDRFVLDGCLIDSVDPLQVCGLEIHFGNTTLAEPGLYVGTQFYTATIDKSLSNMYKYLDLASHLLCFRDQCVAISNQYEDHLISTRSKKISTKRNIYDLPKDDIIMKQNSIRGSWNPPRTSKTPPPSKNLFGNDS
;
A
#
# COMPACT_ATOMS: atom_id res chain seq x y z
N MET A 1 9.54 -12.62 -21.52
CA MET A 1 10.24 -13.16 -20.33
C MET A 1 9.36 -13.17 -19.07
N HIS A 2 8.16 -12.56 -19.08
CA HIS A 2 7.26 -12.52 -17.91
C HIS A 2 6.52 -13.84 -17.61
N GLU A 3 6.02 -14.55 -18.62
CA GLU A 3 5.18 -15.74 -18.40
C GLU A 3 5.83 -16.84 -17.54
N HIS A 4 7.13 -17.09 -17.70
CA HIS A 4 7.83 -18.10 -16.88
C HIS A 4 7.97 -17.67 -15.41
N SER A 5 8.01 -16.36 -15.14
CA SER A 5 8.04 -15.83 -13.78
C SER A 5 6.71 -16.07 -13.07
N ASP A 6 5.61 -15.95 -13.79
CA ASP A 6 4.25 -16.02 -13.24
C ASP A 6 3.89 -17.44 -12.80
N TYR A 7 4.21 -18.45 -13.62
CA TYR A 7 4.03 -19.85 -13.21
C TYR A 7 4.87 -20.20 -11.98
N ASN A 8 6.11 -19.70 -11.92
CA ASN A 8 6.98 -19.91 -10.76
C ASN A 8 6.40 -19.28 -9.48
N PHE A 9 5.74 -18.13 -9.59
CA PHE A 9 5.04 -17.52 -8.47
C PHE A 9 3.84 -18.35 -8.03
N CYS A 10 2.99 -18.80 -8.96
CA CYS A 10 1.83 -19.65 -8.62
C CYS A 10 2.25 -20.93 -7.91
N ILE A 11 3.30 -21.61 -8.40
CA ILE A 11 3.85 -22.80 -7.74
C ILE A 11 4.37 -22.45 -6.34
N HIS A 12 5.07 -21.33 -6.19
CA HIS A 12 5.57 -20.88 -4.90
C HIS A 12 4.43 -20.62 -3.91
N LEU A 13 3.38 -19.91 -4.31
CA LEU A 13 2.22 -19.63 -3.45
C LEU A 13 1.59 -20.93 -2.94
N LEU A 14 1.34 -21.89 -3.84
CA LEU A 14 0.76 -23.19 -3.46
C LEU A 14 1.66 -23.98 -2.49
N LEU A 15 2.98 -23.95 -2.72
CA LEU A 15 3.94 -24.58 -1.80
C LEU A 15 3.97 -23.88 -0.44
N GLN A 16 3.85 -22.55 -0.41
CA GLN A 16 3.84 -21.80 0.84
C GLN A 16 2.56 -22.07 1.64
N ILE A 17 1.40 -22.12 0.98
CA ILE A 17 0.13 -22.52 1.62
C ILE A 17 0.25 -23.94 2.19
N LYS A 18 0.78 -24.89 1.41
CA LYS A 18 1.02 -26.26 1.89
C LYS A 18 1.95 -26.28 3.11
N SER A 19 2.99 -25.44 3.10
CA SER A 19 3.98 -25.36 4.16
C SER A 19 3.33 -24.88 5.47
N ILE A 20 2.54 -23.81 5.44
CA ILE A 20 1.89 -23.29 6.65
C ILE A 20 0.84 -24.27 7.19
N ILE A 21 0.06 -24.93 6.33
CA ILE A 21 -0.93 -25.95 6.75
C ILE A 21 -0.24 -27.09 7.51
N LYS A 22 0.93 -27.54 7.03
CA LYS A 22 1.63 -28.66 7.62
C LYS A 22 2.42 -28.28 8.87
N ASN A 23 3.09 -27.14 8.84
CA ASN A 23 4.15 -26.81 9.81
C ASN A 23 3.73 -25.75 10.82
N GLN A 24 2.66 -24.98 10.55
CA GLN A 24 2.16 -23.89 11.39
C GLN A 24 0.63 -24.00 11.55
N PRO A 25 0.07 -25.16 11.97
CA PRO A 25 -1.38 -25.37 12.02
C PRO A 25 -2.09 -24.44 12.99
N HIS A 26 -1.39 -23.89 13.99
CA HIS A 26 -1.93 -22.92 14.94
C HIS A 26 -2.35 -21.59 14.30
N LEU A 27 -1.86 -21.26 13.09
CA LEU A 27 -2.32 -20.09 12.34
C LEU A 27 -3.75 -20.24 11.79
N PHE A 28 -4.37 -21.41 11.95
CA PHE A 28 -5.75 -21.70 11.54
C PHE A 28 -6.64 -22.01 12.74
N ASP A 29 -6.16 -21.73 13.95
CA ASP A 29 -6.83 -22.05 15.21
C ASP A 29 -7.22 -20.75 15.93
N ASP A 30 -8.50 -20.41 15.85
CA ASP A 30 -9.08 -19.20 16.45
C ASP A 30 -8.98 -19.19 17.99
N GLU A 31 -8.67 -20.33 18.63
CA GLU A 31 -8.44 -20.40 20.08
C GLU A 31 -7.02 -19.96 20.48
N ILE A 32 -6.11 -19.85 19.52
CA ILE A 32 -4.71 -19.45 19.75
C ILE A 32 -4.54 -17.98 19.39
N ASP A 33 -4.28 -17.18 20.41
CA ASP A 33 -3.95 -15.76 20.26
C ASP A 33 -2.70 -15.60 19.36
N SER A 34 -2.92 -15.15 18.13
CA SER A 34 -1.90 -14.94 17.10
C SER A 34 -1.85 -13.46 16.76
N SER A 35 -0.65 -12.89 16.73
CA SER A 35 -0.48 -11.48 16.36
C SER A 35 -0.53 -11.30 14.84
N GLU A 36 -0.84 -10.09 14.39
CA GLU A 36 -0.74 -9.68 12.98
C GLU A 36 0.64 -10.06 12.37
N TRP A 37 1.71 -9.87 13.16
CA TRP A 37 3.08 -10.18 12.77
C TRP A 37 3.36 -11.66 12.60
N ASP A 38 2.60 -12.55 13.27
CA ASP A 38 2.72 -13.98 13.03
C ASP A 38 2.37 -14.31 11.58
N PHE A 39 1.29 -13.73 11.06
CA PHE A 39 0.87 -13.93 9.67
C PHE A 39 1.80 -13.25 8.67
N VAL A 40 2.22 -12.01 8.98
CA VAL A 40 3.16 -11.27 8.13
C VAL A 40 4.48 -12.03 8.00
N VAL A 41 5.13 -12.39 9.12
CA VAL A 41 6.46 -13.02 9.09
C VAL A 41 6.39 -14.45 8.54
N LYS A 42 5.37 -15.24 8.92
CA LYS A 42 5.31 -16.66 8.56
C LYS A 42 4.73 -16.90 7.18
N PHE A 43 3.92 -15.98 6.66
CA PHE A 43 3.22 -16.18 5.39
C PHE A 43 3.31 -15.00 4.44
N TRP A 44 2.67 -13.87 4.74
CA TRP A 44 2.48 -12.80 3.75
C TRP A 44 3.77 -12.15 3.28
N GLY A 45 4.74 -11.94 4.18
CA GLY A 45 6.04 -11.40 3.82
C GLY A 45 6.81 -12.30 2.86
N VAL A 46 6.76 -13.62 3.04
CA VAL A 46 7.38 -14.58 2.10
C VAL A 46 6.71 -14.49 0.72
N VAL A 47 5.37 -14.40 0.70
CA VAL A 47 4.59 -14.30 -0.53
C VAL A 47 4.87 -12.99 -1.27
N THR A 48 4.86 -11.84 -0.58
CA THR A 48 5.06 -10.53 -1.21
C THR A 48 6.50 -10.34 -1.69
N GLU A 49 7.51 -10.76 -0.92
CA GLU A 49 8.91 -10.77 -1.36
C GLU A 49 9.10 -11.60 -2.63
N ARG A 50 8.44 -12.76 -2.71
CA ARG A 50 8.50 -13.59 -3.92
C ARG A 50 7.72 -12.97 -5.08
N LEU A 51 6.60 -12.31 -4.81
CA LEU A 51 5.76 -11.68 -5.81
C LEU A 51 6.53 -10.61 -6.60
N PHE A 52 7.27 -9.75 -5.89
CA PHE A 52 8.05 -8.67 -6.49
C PHE A 52 9.49 -9.08 -6.89
N HIS A 53 9.84 -10.36 -6.71
CA HIS A 53 11.16 -10.86 -7.06
C HIS A 53 11.46 -10.69 -8.55
N GLY A 54 12.59 -10.04 -8.85
CA GLY A 54 13.02 -9.78 -10.23
C GLY A 54 12.36 -8.56 -10.88
N THR A 55 11.56 -7.79 -10.13
CA THR A 55 11.17 -6.43 -10.52
C THR A 55 12.21 -5.42 -10.03
N ASP A 56 12.17 -4.19 -10.57
CA ASP A 56 13.00 -3.07 -10.10
C ASP A 56 12.40 -2.34 -8.89
N LEU A 57 11.30 -2.87 -8.32
CA LEU A 57 10.62 -2.30 -7.17
C LEU A 57 11.23 -2.85 -5.86
N ARG A 58 11.41 -1.97 -4.89
CA ARG A 58 11.86 -2.36 -3.55
C ARG A 58 10.68 -2.43 -2.59
N LEU A 59 10.64 -3.50 -1.81
CA LEU A 59 9.75 -3.62 -0.65
C LEU A 59 10.43 -3.01 0.58
N LYS A 60 9.72 -2.16 1.30
CA LYS A 60 10.18 -1.57 2.56
C LYS A 60 9.09 -1.73 3.61
N TRP A 61 9.33 -2.63 4.56
CA TRP A 61 8.55 -2.71 5.79
C TRP A 61 8.82 -1.45 6.60
N ASP A 62 7.78 -0.70 6.94
CA ASP A 62 7.94 0.51 7.75
C ASP A 62 7.94 0.13 9.23
N ASP A 63 8.86 0.75 9.98
CA ASP A 63 8.96 0.55 11.41
C ASP A 63 8.23 1.72 12.09
N THR A 64 7.36 1.42 13.05
CA THR A 64 6.59 2.46 13.77
C THR A 64 7.49 3.19 14.77
N HIS A 65 8.67 3.65 14.37
CA HIS A 65 9.47 4.56 15.17
C HIS A 65 9.00 5.99 14.90
N LEU A 66 8.11 6.48 15.78
CA LEU A 66 7.76 7.89 15.93
C LEU A 66 9.04 8.68 16.26
N THR A 67 9.62 9.35 15.27
CA THR A 67 10.63 10.37 15.55
C THR A 67 9.92 11.70 15.80
N VAL A 68 10.39 12.44 16.80
CA VAL A 68 9.78 13.65 17.37
C VAL A 68 9.75 14.85 16.38
N HIS A 69 10.08 14.62 15.10
CA HIS A 69 10.25 15.65 14.08
C HIS A 69 9.21 15.61 12.95
N ASP A 70 8.17 14.78 13.03
CA ASP A 70 7.06 14.79 12.07
C ASP A 70 6.17 16.05 12.26
N THR A 71 6.68 17.19 11.82
CA THR A 71 5.96 18.47 11.79
C THR A 71 4.99 18.50 10.62
N VAL A 72 3.69 18.31 10.88
CA VAL A 72 2.45 18.90 10.26
C VAL A 72 2.33 18.98 8.71
N SER A 73 3.38 18.67 7.95
CA SER A 73 3.53 18.62 6.50
C SER A 73 3.49 17.17 5.99
N ASP A 74 3.82 16.21 6.86
CA ASP A 74 3.96 14.79 6.52
C ASP A 74 2.72 14.01 6.98
N LEU A 75 1.61 14.28 6.30
CA LEU A 75 0.30 13.61 6.50
C LEU A 75 0.27 12.16 5.96
N LEU A 76 1.42 11.50 5.83
CA LEU A 76 1.49 10.09 5.45
C LEU A 76 1.27 9.25 6.71
N LEU A 77 0.11 8.62 6.80
CA LEU A 77 -0.13 7.54 7.75
C LEU A 77 0.84 6.40 7.41
N LYS A 78 1.63 5.95 8.38
CA LYS A 78 2.62 4.89 8.17
C LYS A 78 1.95 3.54 7.91
N VAL A 79 1.91 3.08 6.66
CA VAL A 79 1.48 1.70 6.31
C VAL A 79 2.59 0.69 6.58
N ASP A 80 2.23 -0.57 6.83
CA ASP A 80 3.19 -1.60 7.21
C ASP A 80 4.20 -1.93 6.11
N LEU A 81 3.78 -1.92 4.85
CA LEU A 81 4.65 -2.23 3.72
C LEU A 81 4.44 -1.24 2.56
N ARG A 82 5.56 -0.65 2.12
CA ARG A 82 5.62 0.26 0.98
C ARG A 82 6.30 -0.42 -0.20
N ILE A 83 5.71 -0.28 -1.37
CA ILE A 83 6.30 -0.72 -2.64
C ILE A 83 6.88 0.53 -3.32
N LEU A 84 8.21 0.54 -3.50
CA LEU A 84 8.98 1.72 -3.84
C LEU A 84 9.61 1.61 -5.23
N HIS A 85 9.48 2.70 -6.00
CA HIS A 85 10.37 3.02 -7.11
C HIS A 85 11.55 3.84 -6.59
N ASP A 86 12.73 3.22 -6.53
CA ASP A 86 13.95 3.89 -6.08
C ASP A 86 14.67 4.59 -7.23
N ARG A 87 15.18 5.79 -6.95
CA ARG A 87 16.16 6.44 -7.82
C ARG A 87 17.29 7.06 -7.04
N VAL A 88 18.48 7.02 -7.61
CA VAL A 88 19.62 7.79 -7.09
C VAL A 88 19.64 9.17 -7.74
N ARG A 89 19.53 10.22 -6.94
CA ARG A 89 19.75 11.61 -7.38
C ARG A 89 20.81 12.25 -6.51
N GLN A 90 21.94 12.62 -7.13
CA GLN A 90 23.00 13.42 -6.48
C GLN A 90 23.44 12.86 -5.11
N ARG A 91 23.61 11.52 -5.01
CA ARG A 91 24.02 10.76 -3.81
C ARG A 91 22.92 10.48 -2.77
N TYR A 92 21.68 10.91 -3.01
CA TYR A 92 20.54 10.56 -2.18
C TYR A 92 19.60 9.61 -2.92
N ASN A 93 19.00 8.68 -2.18
CA ASN A 93 17.90 7.86 -2.68
C ASN A 93 16.62 8.68 -2.61
N ILE A 94 15.94 8.79 -3.74
CA ILE A 94 14.57 9.28 -3.82
C ILE A 94 13.69 8.04 -3.88
N GLU A 95 12.96 7.83 -2.79
CA GLU A 95 11.94 6.79 -2.68
C GLU A 95 10.63 7.38 -3.22
N THR A 96 9.96 6.70 -4.15
CA THR A 96 8.62 7.06 -4.61
C THR A 96 7.70 5.86 -4.44
N ASP A 97 6.65 6.03 -3.64
CA ASP A 97 5.64 4.98 -3.46
C ASP A 97 4.88 4.73 -4.77
N VAL A 98 4.71 3.46 -5.12
CA VAL A 98 3.90 3.01 -6.27
C VAL A 98 2.78 2.07 -5.85
N GLY A 99 2.82 1.56 -4.63
CA GLY A 99 1.81 0.70 -4.02
C GLY A 99 1.98 0.66 -2.51
N VAL A 100 0.90 0.31 -1.80
CA VAL A 100 0.84 0.27 -0.34
C VAL A 100 0.15 -0.99 0.15
N PHE A 101 0.60 -1.48 1.30
CA PHE A 101 0.12 -2.69 1.93
C PHE A 101 -0.01 -2.51 3.44
N GLU A 102 -1.11 -2.98 4.00
CA GLU A 102 -1.41 -2.92 5.45
C GLU A 102 -1.76 -4.31 6.00
N ALA A 103 -1.21 -4.65 7.17
CA ALA A 103 -1.62 -5.79 7.97
C ALA A 103 -2.55 -5.31 9.10
N ALA A 104 -3.72 -5.92 9.21
CA ALA A 104 -4.72 -5.59 10.21
C ALA A 104 -5.00 -6.76 11.14
N GLU A 105 -5.52 -6.44 12.32
CA GLU A 105 -5.95 -7.40 13.34
C GLU A 105 -7.11 -8.27 12.83
N GLU A 106 -7.17 -9.53 13.28
CA GLU A 106 -8.05 -10.59 12.74
C GLU A 106 -9.56 -10.43 13.06
N GLU A 107 -10.02 -9.23 13.44
CA GLU A 107 -11.40 -9.00 13.87
C GLU A 107 -12.11 -7.91 13.06
N PRO A 108 -12.94 -8.26 12.07
CA PRO A 108 -13.70 -7.30 11.25
C PRO A 108 -14.69 -6.43 12.03
N VAL A 109 -15.10 -6.88 13.22
CA VAL A 109 -16.01 -6.14 14.11
C VAL A 109 -15.28 -5.01 14.85
N ASN A 110 -13.95 -5.05 14.86
CA ASN A 110 -13.14 -4.05 15.53
C ASN A 110 -13.11 -2.75 14.70
N ALA A 111 -13.34 -1.62 15.36
CA ALA A 111 -13.17 -0.29 14.75
C ALA A 111 -11.77 -0.10 14.18
N LYS A 112 -10.77 -0.80 14.73
CA LYS A 112 -9.39 -0.84 14.24
C LYS A 112 -9.30 -1.42 12.83
N TYR A 113 -9.95 -2.56 12.53
CA TYR A 113 -9.95 -3.16 11.19
C TYR A 113 -10.46 -2.19 10.10
N VAL A 114 -11.56 -1.47 10.40
CA VAL A 114 -12.08 -0.43 9.50
C VAL A 114 -11.14 0.78 9.43
N GLY A 115 -10.50 1.12 10.55
CA GLY A 115 -9.47 2.16 10.61
C GLY A 115 -8.27 1.87 9.71
N ASP A 116 -7.72 0.67 9.78
CA ASP A 116 -6.57 0.21 8.98
C ASP A 116 -6.93 0.15 7.49
N ARG A 117 -8.16 -0.24 7.18
CA ARG A 117 -8.69 -0.16 5.81
C ARG A 117 -8.82 1.27 5.28
N CYS A 118 -9.31 2.20 6.10
CA CYS A 118 -9.33 3.61 5.74
C CYS A 118 -7.91 4.16 5.57
N LYS A 119 -6.98 3.74 6.43
CA LYS A 119 -5.57 4.12 6.41
C LYS A 119 -4.91 3.75 5.08
N VAL A 120 -5.01 2.50 4.64
CA VAL A 120 -4.41 2.07 3.36
C VAL A 120 -5.01 2.80 2.15
N MET A 121 -6.30 3.15 2.20
CA MET A 121 -6.96 3.95 1.15
C MET A 121 -6.50 5.41 1.15
N ILE A 122 -6.30 6.02 2.33
CA ILE A 122 -5.77 7.38 2.47
C ILE A 122 -4.33 7.44 1.93
N GLU A 123 -3.51 6.44 2.21
CA GLU A 123 -2.15 6.36 1.65
C GLU A 123 -2.17 6.17 0.13
N SER A 124 -3.06 5.33 -0.40
CA SER A 124 -3.23 5.19 -1.85
C SER A 124 -3.62 6.50 -2.52
N LYS A 125 -4.47 7.30 -1.88
CA LYS A 125 -4.76 8.67 -2.30
C LYS A 125 -3.49 9.53 -2.28
N ALA A 126 -2.67 9.46 -1.24
CA ALA A 126 -1.44 10.25 -1.16
C ALA A 126 -0.45 9.90 -2.28
N VAL A 127 -0.38 8.62 -2.67
CA VAL A 127 0.38 8.15 -3.85
C VAL A 127 -0.14 8.80 -5.13
N ILE A 128 -1.46 8.79 -5.36
CA ILE A 128 -2.09 9.46 -6.52
C ILE A 128 -1.76 10.96 -6.53
N ASP A 129 -1.97 11.64 -5.40
CA ASP A 129 -1.72 13.08 -5.26
C ASP A 129 -0.28 13.42 -5.63
N ARG A 130 0.67 12.59 -5.19
CA ARG A 130 2.09 12.78 -5.48
C ARG A 130 2.36 12.78 -6.99
N PHE A 131 1.83 11.80 -7.71
CA PHE A 131 2.02 11.71 -9.16
C PHE A 131 1.34 12.85 -9.91
N VAL A 132 0.10 13.16 -9.56
CA VAL A 132 -0.65 14.25 -10.20
C VAL A 132 0.03 15.60 -9.96
N LEU A 133 0.52 15.87 -8.74
CA LEU A 133 1.30 17.08 -8.42
C LEU A 133 2.61 17.17 -9.22
N ASP A 134 3.27 16.03 -9.45
CA ASP A 134 4.47 15.95 -10.30
C ASP A 134 4.14 16.00 -11.81
N GLY A 135 2.86 16.11 -12.17
CA GLY A 135 2.36 16.23 -13.54
C GLY A 135 2.29 14.91 -14.29
N CYS A 136 2.33 13.79 -13.58
CA CYS A 136 2.14 12.45 -14.12
C CYS A 136 0.68 12.02 -13.89
N LEU A 137 -0.04 11.68 -14.96
CA LEU A 137 -1.45 11.26 -14.85
C LEU A 137 -1.54 9.80 -14.41
N ILE A 138 -1.35 9.57 -13.13
CA ILE A 138 -1.68 8.32 -12.44
C ILE A 138 -2.85 8.65 -11.52
N ASP A 139 -4.03 8.13 -11.84
CA ASP A 139 -5.27 8.45 -11.15
C ASP A 139 -5.86 7.26 -10.41
N SER A 140 -5.18 6.12 -10.40
CA SER A 140 -5.61 4.90 -9.74
C SER A 140 -4.43 4.18 -9.12
N VAL A 141 -4.61 3.69 -7.89
CA VAL A 141 -3.66 2.85 -7.14
C VAL A 141 -4.45 1.76 -6.44
N ASP A 142 -3.98 0.53 -6.53
CA ASP A 142 -4.61 -0.62 -5.88
C ASP A 142 -3.94 -0.86 -4.52
N PRO A 143 -4.59 -0.57 -3.38
CA PRO A 143 -4.10 -0.99 -2.07
C PRO A 143 -4.32 -2.48 -1.81
N LEU A 144 -3.43 -3.04 -0.98
CA LEU A 144 -3.56 -4.39 -0.47
C LEU A 144 -3.69 -4.38 1.06
N GLN A 145 -4.65 -5.12 1.61
CA GLN A 145 -4.78 -5.31 3.06
C GLN A 145 -4.82 -6.80 3.38
N VAL A 146 -4.11 -7.23 4.41
CA VAL A 146 -4.21 -8.58 4.96
C VAL A 146 -4.75 -8.56 6.38
N CYS A 147 -5.45 -9.61 6.76
CA CYS A 147 -6.08 -9.77 8.06
C CYS A 147 -6.02 -11.26 8.40
N GLY A 148 -5.07 -11.66 9.25
CA GLY A 148 -4.76 -13.07 9.44
C GLY A 148 -4.33 -13.73 8.12
N LEU A 149 -5.04 -14.79 7.73
CA LEU A 149 -4.88 -15.47 6.43
C LEU A 149 -5.89 -15.01 5.36
N GLU A 150 -6.62 -13.94 5.61
CA GLU A 150 -7.46 -13.23 4.64
C GLU A 150 -6.69 -12.08 3.97
N ILE A 151 -7.02 -11.82 2.71
CA ILE A 151 -6.47 -10.73 1.90
C ILE A 151 -7.58 -10.01 1.15
N HIS A 152 -7.52 -8.69 1.15
CA HIS A 152 -8.46 -7.79 0.51
C HIS A 152 -7.75 -6.90 -0.50
N PHE A 153 -8.24 -6.89 -1.73
CA PHE A 153 -7.74 -6.01 -2.78
C PHE A 153 -8.70 -4.84 -2.96
N GLY A 154 -8.13 -3.66 -2.84
CA GLY A 154 -8.83 -2.41 -3.07
C GLY A 154 -8.34 -1.72 -4.34
N ASN A 155 -9.14 -0.75 -4.78
CA ASN A 155 -8.77 0.22 -5.79
C ASN A 155 -9.15 1.61 -5.26
N THR A 156 -8.20 2.53 -5.25
CA THR A 156 -8.43 3.95 -4.99
C THR A 156 -8.28 4.70 -6.31
N THR A 157 -9.31 5.41 -6.75
CA THR A 157 -9.30 6.16 -8.01
C THR A 157 -9.72 7.62 -7.80
N LEU A 158 -9.02 8.57 -8.41
CA LEU A 158 -9.42 9.97 -8.57
C LEU A 158 -10.43 10.08 -9.72
N ALA A 159 -11.70 9.83 -9.40
CA ALA A 159 -12.80 9.73 -10.36
C ALA A 159 -13.18 11.10 -10.98
N GLU A 160 -13.14 12.14 -10.16
CA GLU A 160 -13.38 13.53 -10.58
C GLU A 160 -12.43 14.46 -9.82
N PRO A 161 -12.23 15.71 -10.26
CA PRO A 161 -11.51 16.74 -9.53
C PRO A 161 -11.84 16.77 -8.02
N GLY A 162 -10.91 16.31 -7.17
CA GLY A 162 -11.03 16.26 -5.71
C GLY A 162 -11.88 15.12 -5.14
N LEU A 163 -12.44 14.24 -5.98
CA LEU A 163 -13.26 13.10 -5.58
C LEU A 163 -12.50 11.78 -5.74
N TYR A 164 -12.15 11.17 -4.61
CA TYR A 164 -11.52 9.86 -4.54
C TYR A 164 -12.55 8.80 -4.22
N VAL A 165 -12.55 7.71 -4.97
CA VAL A 165 -13.43 6.56 -4.79
C VAL A 165 -12.57 5.37 -4.43
N GLY A 166 -12.80 4.82 -3.23
CA GLY A 166 -12.21 3.56 -2.79
C GLY A 166 -13.22 2.42 -2.99
N THR A 167 -12.82 1.35 -3.67
CA THR A 167 -13.63 0.14 -3.85
C THR A 167 -12.83 -1.08 -3.46
N GLN A 168 -13.48 -2.12 -2.92
CA GLN A 168 -12.88 -3.46 -2.86
C GLN A 168 -13.45 -4.28 -4.00
N PHE A 169 -12.57 -4.90 -4.77
CA PHE A 169 -12.97 -5.70 -5.93
C PHE A 169 -12.71 -7.20 -5.74
N TYR A 170 -11.83 -7.58 -4.80
CA TYR A 170 -11.54 -8.99 -4.54
C TYR A 170 -11.21 -9.24 -3.06
N THR A 171 -11.57 -10.43 -2.57
CA THR A 171 -11.15 -10.95 -1.27
C THR A 171 -10.92 -12.45 -1.36
N ALA A 172 -9.96 -12.96 -0.60
CA ALA A 172 -9.73 -14.39 -0.46
C ALA A 172 -9.20 -14.75 0.93
N THR A 173 -9.57 -15.92 1.42
CA THR A 173 -9.09 -16.47 2.70
C THR A 173 -8.31 -17.75 2.43
N ILE A 174 -7.18 -17.99 3.11
CA ILE A 174 -6.47 -19.26 2.99
C ILE A 174 -7.07 -20.26 3.98
N ASP A 175 -7.46 -21.43 3.47
CA ASP A 175 -8.11 -22.45 4.29
C ASP A 175 -7.07 -23.43 4.84
N LYS A 176 -7.43 -24.13 5.91
CA LYS A 176 -6.62 -25.22 6.51
C LYS A 176 -6.45 -26.46 5.61
N SER A 177 -6.84 -26.40 4.34
CA SER A 177 -6.74 -27.49 3.38
C SER A 177 -6.55 -26.99 1.96
N LEU A 178 -5.82 -27.74 1.14
CA LEU A 178 -5.64 -27.47 -0.30
C LEU A 178 -6.76 -28.05 -1.18
N SER A 179 -7.96 -28.25 -0.62
CA SER A 179 -9.07 -28.87 -1.35
C SER A 179 -9.58 -28.03 -2.52
N ASN A 180 -9.44 -26.69 -2.44
CA ASN A 180 -9.87 -25.76 -3.47
C ASN A 180 -8.67 -25.10 -4.18
N MET A 181 -7.97 -25.86 -5.03
CA MET A 181 -6.83 -25.32 -5.78
C MET A 181 -7.19 -24.15 -6.69
N TYR A 182 -8.40 -24.14 -7.26
CA TYR A 182 -8.86 -23.05 -8.14
C TYR A 182 -8.87 -21.71 -7.43
N LYS A 183 -9.34 -21.67 -6.17
CA LYS A 183 -9.32 -20.47 -5.31
C LYS A 183 -7.90 -19.90 -5.14
N TYR A 184 -6.90 -20.75 -4.99
CA TYR A 184 -5.52 -20.28 -4.79
C TYR A 184 -4.84 -19.86 -6.10
N LEU A 185 -5.22 -20.46 -7.23
CA LEU A 185 -4.80 -19.96 -8.54
C LEU A 185 -5.43 -18.60 -8.83
N ASP A 186 -6.71 -18.41 -8.47
CA ASP A 186 -7.40 -17.12 -8.59
C ASP A 186 -6.74 -16.05 -7.70
N LEU A 187 -6.42 -16.39 -6.45
CA LEU A 187 -5.62 -15.52 -5.58
C LEU A 187 -4.24 -15.20 -6.19
N ALA A 188 -3.54 -16.18 -6.76
CA ALA A 188 -2.26 -15.94 -7.41
C ALA A 188 -2.39 -14.96 -8.58
N SER A 189 -3.44 -15.11 -9.40
CA SER A 189 -3.75 -14.19 -10.50
C SER A 189 -3.97 -12.75 -10.01
N HIS A 190 -4.75 -12.56 -8.94
CA HIS A 190 -4.97 -11.21 -8.38
C HIS A 190 -3.69 -10.60 -7.79
N LEU A 191 -2.85 -11.39 -7.12
CA LEU A 191 -1.52 -10.95 -6.64
C LEU A 191 -0.61 -10.53 -7.81
N LEU A 192 -0.60 -11.30 -8.90
CA LEU A 192 0.17 -10.96 -10.10
C LEU A 192 -0.34 -9.67 -10.77
N CYS A 193 -1.66 -9.49 -10.86
CA CYS A 193 -2.25 -8.25 -11.35
C CYS A 193 -1.83 -7.03 -10.51
N PHE A 194 -1.87 -7.16 -9.18
CA PHE A 194 -1.42 -6.12 -8.26
C PHE A 194 0.06 -5.75 -8.47
N ARG A 195 0.94 -6.75 -8.60
CA ARG A 195 2.36 -6.53 -8.95
C ARG A 195 2.49 -5.78 -10.26
N ASP A 196 1.79 -6.21 -11.29
CA ASP A 196 1.90 -5.66 -12.64
C ASP A 196 1.41 -4.21 -12.71
N GLN A 197 0.38 -3.86 -11.94
CA GLN A 197 -0.06 -2.46 -11.79
C GLN A 197 1.01 -1.60 -11.11
N CYS A 198 1.63 -2.07 -10.02
CA CYS A 198 2.72 -1.35 -9.36
C CYS A 198 3.89 -1.09 -10.33
N VAL A 199 4.25 -2.11 -11.13
CA VAL A 199 5.29 -2.00 -12.16
C VAL A 199 4.87 -1.03 -13.27
N ALA A 200 3.61 -1.06 -13.70
CA ALA A 200 3.09 -0.15 -14.71
C ALA A 200 3.14 1.32 -14.24
N ILE A 201 2.74 1.58 -13.00
CA ILE A 201 2.81 2.90 -12.36
C ILE A 201 4.27 3.39 -12.32
N SER A 202 5.20 2.54 -11.87
CA SER A 202 6.63 2.86 -11.84
C SER A 202 7.17 3.23 -13.23
N ASN A 203 6.88 2.39 -14.24
CA ASN A 203 7.33 2.62 -15.61
C ASN A 203 6.75 3.90 -16.21
N GLN A 204 5.44 4.14 -16.02
CA GLN A 204 4.77 5.35 -16.48
C GLN A 204 5.39 6.61 -15.86
N TYR A 205 5.71 6.56 -14.57
CA TYR A 205 6.41 7.64 -13.89
C TYR A 205 7.86 7.80 -14.38
N GLU A 206 8.53 6.69 -14.72
CA GLU A 206 9.85 6.70 -15.34
C GLU A 206 9.87 7.46 -16.66
N ASP A 207 8.97 7.10 -17.56
CA ASP A 207 8.79 7.74 -18.86
C ASP A 207 8.44 9.23 -18.73
N HIS A 208 7.57 9.58 -17.77
CA HIS A 208 7.24 10.98 -17.48
C HIS A 208 8.48 11.80 -17.09
N LEU A 209 9.32 11.28 -16.21
CA LEU A 209 10.53 11.96 -15.77
C LEU A 209 11.58 12.07 -16.88
N ILE A 210 11.74 11.03 -17.72
CA ILE A 210 12.61 11.09 -18.89
C ILE A 210 12.12 12.15 -19.87
N SER A 211 10.82 12.17 -20.18
CA SER A 211 10.24 13.14 -21.11
C SER A 211 10.39 14.59 -20.62
N THR A 212 10.20 14.81 -19.32
CA THR A 212 10.33 16.13 -18.69
C THR A 212 11.77 16.63 -18.70
N ARG A 213 12.76 15.74 -18.50
CA ARG A 213 14.19 16.08 -18.62
C ARG A 213 14.56 16.44 -20.06
N SER A 214 14.14 15.63 -21.03
CA SER A 214 14.38 15.89 -22.45
C SER A 214 13.77 17.21 -22.91
N LYS A 215 12.57 17.56 -22.43
CA LYS A 215 11.94 18.86 -22.69
C LYS A 215 12.71 20.02 -22.08
N LYS A 216 13.24 19.90 -20.85
CA LYS A 216 14.08 20.94 -20.22
C LYS A 216 15.39 21.18 -20.98
N ILE A 217 15.97 20.14 -21.57
CA ILE A 217 17.14 20.25 -22.44
C ILE A 217 16.75 20.89 -23.79
N SER A 218 15.56 20.54 -24.30
CA SER A 218 15.04 21.03 -25.58
C SER A 218 14.42 22.42 -25.54
N THR A 219 14.00 22.96 -24.39
CA THR A 219 13.31 24.28 -24.28
C THR A 219 14.19 25.50 -24.60
N LYS A 220 15.38 25.28 -25.17
CA LYS A 220 15.98 26.27 -26.09
C LYS A 220 15.26 26.37 -27.44
N ARG A 221 14.30 25.50 -27.76
CA ARG A 221 13.50 25.48 -29.00
C ARG A 221 12.08 24.95 -28.74
N ASN A 222 11.12 25.86 -28.92
CA ASN A 222 9.66 25.70 -29.05
C ASN A 222 8.81 25.23 -27.85
N ILE A 223 7.87 26.10 -27.50
CA ILE A 223 6.84 25.98 -26.45
C ILE A 223 5.49 25.87 -27.16
N TYR A 224 5.15 24.76 -27.82
CA TYR A 224 3.75 24.43 -28.14
C TYR A 224 3.70 22.94 -28.41
N ASP A 225 3.17 22.19 -27.44
CA ASP A 225 2.46 20.91 -27.60
C ASP A 225 2.51 20.17 -26.26
N LEU A 226 1.36 20.04 -25.58
CA LEU A 226 0.97 18.89 -24.76
C LEU A 226 -0.48 19.09 -24.24
N PRO A 227 -1.23 18.00 -23.94
CA PRO A 227 -2.59 18.05 -23.40
C PRO A 227 -2.51 18.48 -21.94
N LYS A 228 -2.52 19.80 -21.73
CA LYS A 228 -2.35 20.44 -20.42
C LYS A 228 -3.64 20.46 -19.61
N ASP A 229 -4.80 20.38 -20.26
CA ASP A 229 -6.05 20.75 -19.62
C ASP A 229 -6.47 19.73 -18.56
N ASP A 230 -6.39 18.43 -18.81
CA ASP A 230 -6.80 17.40 -17.84
C ASP A 230 -5.88 17.35 -16.60
N ILE A 231 -4.57 17.45 -16.79
CA ILE A 231 -3.60 17.46 -15.68
C ILE A 231 -3.76 18.74 -14.86
N ILE A 232 -3.92 19.90 -15.51
CA ILE A 232 -4.11 21.18 -14.81
C ILE A 232 -5.44 21.15 -14.04
N MET A 233 -6.51 20.60 -14.63
CA MET A 233 -7.79 20.44 -13.94
C MET A 233 -7.65 19.53 -12.71
N LYS A 234 -6.98 18.38 -12.82
CA LYS A 234 -6.75 17.48 -11.67
C LYS A 234 -5.79 18.09 -10.63
N GLN A 235 -4.72 18.76 -11.02
CA GLN A 235 -3.81 19.45 -10.09
C GLN A 235 -4.51 20.55 -9.27
N ASN A 236 -5.35 21.35 -9.92
CA ASN A 236 -6.13 22.39 -9.24
C ASN A 236 -7.18 21.83 -8.28
N SER A 237 -7.50 20.54 -8.42
CA SER A 237 -8.51 19.83 -7.63
C SER A 237 -7.99 19.15 -6.38
N ILE A 238 -6.66 19.00 -6.27
CA ILE A 238 -6.00 18.59 -5.03
C ILE A 238 -6.03 19.80 -4.08
N ARG A 239 -7.22 20.12 -3.54
CA ARG A 239 -7.42 21.15 -2.51
C ARG A 239 -7.96 20.53 -1.24
N GLY A 240 -7.24 20.78 -0.15
CA GLY A 240 -7.64 20.49 1.22
C GLY A 240 -6.93 19.25 1.74
N SER A 241 -5.91 19.46 2.58
CA SER A 241 -5.43 18.46 3.51
C SER A 241 -6.63 17.93 4.30
N TRP A 242 -7.00 16.68 4.06
CA TRP A 242 -7.98 16.01 4.88
C TRP A 242 -7.38 15.88 6.28
N ASN A 243 -7.87 16.67 7.23
CA ASN A 243 -7.54 16.51 8.63
C ASN A 243 -8.48 15.44 9.18
N PRO A 244 -8.00 14.27 9.62
CA PRO A 244 -8.86 13.31 10.31
C PRO A 244 -9.54 13.99 11.51
N PRO A 245 -10.78 13.59 11.87
CA PRO A 245 -11.39 14.01 13.10
C PRO A 245 -10.44 13.72 14.26
N ARG A 246 -9.96 14.76 14.95
CA ARG A 246 -9.16 14.57 16.17
C ARG A 246 -10.05 13.86 17.17
N THR A 247 -9.72 12.62 17.52
CA THR A 247 -10.27 12.03 18.74
C THR A 247 -9.78 12.90 19.89
N SER A 248 -10.71 13.62 20.53
CA SER A 248 -10.42 14.34 21.75
C SER A 248 -10.08 13.28 22.80
N LYS A 249 -8.79 12.97 22.95
CA LYS A 249 -8.31 12.20 24.10
C LYS A 249 -8.75 13.00 25.32
N THR A 250 -9.72 12.47 26.03
CA THR A 250 -10.15 12.98 27.33
C THR A 250 -8.88 13.07 28.19
N PRO A 251 -8.56 14.24 28.78
CA PRO A 251 -7.39 14.34 29.62
C PRO A 251 -7.54 13.31 30.77
N PRO A 252 -6.45 12.63 31.16
CA PRO A 252 -6.50 11.73 32.30
C PRO A 252 -6.96 12.53 33.53
N PRO A 253 -7.75 11.91 34.44
CA PRO A 253 -8.22 12.59 35.63
C PRO A 253 -7.03 13.14 36.42
N SER A 254 -7.17 14.39 36.89
CA SER A 254 -6.15 15.06 37.68
C SER A 254 -5.77 14.19 38.88
N LYS A 255 -4.49 13.81 38.98
CA LYS A 255 -3.96 13.25 40.22
C LYS A 255 -4.14 14.30 41.30
N ASN A 256 -5.09 14.06 42.21
CA ASN A 256 -5.19 14.78 43.47
C ASN A 256 -3.92 14.46 44.28
N LEU A 257 -2.89 15.29 44.12
CA LEU A 257 -1.92 15.53 45.16
C LEU A 257 -2.62 16.37 46.23
N PHE A 258 -2.39 16.02 47.50
CA PHE A 258 -3.00 16.53 48.73
C PHE A 258 -4.21 15.76 49.26
N GLY A 259 -3.88 14.80 50.12
CA GLY A 259 -4.71 14.34 51.23
C GLY A 259 -3.82 14.20 52.47
N ASN A 260 -3.32 15.33 52.98
CA ASN A 260 -3.00 15.46 54.40
C ASN A 260 -4.20 16.15 55.03
N ASP A 261 -4.82 15.48 56.00
CA ASP A 261 -5.16 15.99 57.33
C ASP A 261 -6.32 15.20 57.94
N SER A 262 -5.96 14.37 58.92
CA SER A 262 -6.64 14.06 60.20
C SER A 262 -6.53 12.57 60.55
#